data_AF-A0AAD3QXX8-F1
#
_entry.id   AF-A0AAD3QXX8-F1
#
_cell.length_a   1.000
_cell.length_b   1.000
_cell.length_c   1.000
_cell.angle_alpha   90.00
_cell.angle_beta   90.00
_cell.angle_gamma   90.00
#
_symmetry.space_group_name_H-M   'P 1'
#
loop_
_entity.id
_entity.type
_entity.pdbx_description
1 polymer ?
#
loop_
_entity_poly.entity_id
_entity_poly.type
_entity_poly.pdbx_seq_one_letter_code
_entity_poly.pdbx_strand_id
1 'polypeptide(L)'
;MFQVIGGRSVQATTAAAARLLAPRSSVLVEAVRGRKSRTDPKAKSKEGRLKVPPPVDPVEMVVLKERYTEYQLIMRALRLEFKEEVLRKKYEEETGSQAEERARQEAEEHRALMAWNDQENLRLLKIRMMRIQREEEEAERKKIEAVLKREQEHQEFIKEKEREILQLQEDAKNFITMENLDQRIEAALDSPMNYNFAIDKEGRVVKQTVLK
;
A
#
# COMPACT_ATOMS: atom_id res chain seq x y z
N MET A 1 10.77 -6.15 34.94
CA MET A 1 11.35 -4.91 35.49
C MET A 1 11.51 -3.92 34.35
N PHE A 2 10.64 -2.89 34.36
CA PHE A 2 10.68 -1.61 33.65
C PHE A 2 10.80 -1.57 32.11
N GLN A 3 9.65 -1.36 31.47
CA GLN A 3 9.49 -0.63 30.22
C GLN A 3 9.96 0.83 30.40
N VAL A 4 10.71 1.37 29.43
CA VAL A 4 10.99 2.81 29.36
C VAL A 4 10.15 3.42 28.23
N ILE A 5 9.26 4.30 28.68
CA ILE A 5 8.39 5.18 27.90
C ILE A 5 9.20 6.38 27.37
N GLY A 6 9.05 6.66 26.07
CA GLY A 6 8.78 8.02 25.55
C GLY A 6 9.92 9.05 25.49
N GLY A 7 9.89 9.87 24.43
CA GLY A 7 10.52 11.20 24.44
C GLY A 7 11.08 11.71 23.10
N ARG A 8 10.24 11.88 22.07
CA ARG A 8 10.58 12.76 20.93
C ARG A 8 10.41 14.21 21.38
N SER A 9 11.49 14.94 21.69
CA SER A 9 11.42 16.41 21.86
C SER A 9 12.78 17.12 21.96
N VAL A 10 13.63 17.07 20.93
CA VAL A 10 14.77 18.04 20.83
C VAL A 10 15.03 18.54 19.40
N GLN A 11 14.15 18.26 18.43
CA GLN A 11 14.43 18.60 17.02
C GLN A 11 14.23 20.10 16.67
N ALA A 12 13.64 20.91 17.55
CA ALA A 12 13.31 22.31 17.24
C ALA A 12 14.47 23.30 17.49
N THR A 13 15.35 23.04 18.47
CA THR A 13 16.41 23.99 18.85
C THR A 13 17.65 23.87 17.97
N THR A 14 17.97 22.67 17.48
CA THR A 14 19.09 22.44 16.55
C THR A 14 18.80 22.95 15.14
N ALA A 15 17.53 22.98 14.72
CA ALA A 15 17.12 23.50 13.42
C ALA A 15 17.30 25.04 13.30
N ALA A 16 17.12 25.77 14.41
CA ALA A 16 17.31 27.22 14.44
C ALA A 16 18.81 27.61 14.40
N ALA A 17 19.66 26.88 15.13
CA ALA A 17 21.10 27.09 15.13
C ALA A 17 21.75 26.70 13.78
N ALA A 18 21.27 25.63 13.13
CA ALA A 18 21.75 25.22 11.81
C ALA A 18 21.45 26.24 10.70
N ARG A 19 20.37 27.03 10.82
CA ARG A 19 20.05 28.13 9.87
C ARG A 19 20.96 29.34 9.99
N LEU A 20 21.55 29.59 11.17
CA LEU A 20 22.50 30.69 11.40
C LEU A 20 23.91 30.38 10.86
N LEU A 21 24.27 29.09 10.80
CA LEU A 21 25.56 28.61 10.30
C LEU A 21 25.51 28.05 8.87
N ALA A 22 24.33 28.01 8.25
CA ALA A 22 24.22 27.71 6.84
C ALA A 22 25.00 28.77 6.04
N PRO A 23 25.93 28.39 5.15
CA PRO A 23 26.57 29.36 4.26
C PRO A 23 25.43 30.08 3.56
N ARG A 24 25.38 31.42 3.71
CA ARG A 24 24.38 32.28 3.05
C ARG A 24 24.29 31.75 1.63
N SER A 25 23.13 31.21 1.24
CA SER A 25 22.93 30.68 -0.11
C SER A 25 23.52 31.72 -1.06
N SER A 26 24.49 31.30 -1.88
CA SER A 26 25.05 32.18 -2.89
C SER A 26 23.86 32.79 -3.60
N VAL A 27 23.69 34.12 -3.50
CA VAL A 27 22.58 34.81 -4.15
C VAL A 27 22.63 34.35 -5.59
N LEU A 28 21.68 33.50 -5.99
CA LEU A 28 21.55 33.07 -7.36
C LEU A 28 21.15 34.34 -8.08
N VAL A 29 22.14 35.01 -8.65
CA VAL A 29 21.91 36.13 -9.56
C VAL A 29 21.32 35.49 -10.79
N GLU A 30 20.01 35.27 -10.78
CA GLU A 30 19.27 34.89 -11.97
C GLU A 30 19.59 35.96 -13.00
N ALA A 31 20.39 35.56 -14.00
CA ALA A 31 20.68 36.40 -15.13
C ALA A 31 19.35 36.57 -15.88
N VAL A 32 18.61 37.64 -15.56
CA VAL A 32 17.42 38.02 -16.29
C VAL A 32 17.83 38.17 -17.75
N ARG A 33 17.34 37.27 -18.61
CA ARG A 33 17.72 37.16 -20.02
C ARG A 33 17.63 38.54 -20.68
N GLY A 34 18.76 39.06 -21.16
CA GLY A 34 18.84 40.36 -21.83
C GLY A 34 19.33 41.55 -20.98
N ARG A 35 19.67 41.37 -19.70
CA ARG A 35 20.41 42.38 -18.91
C ARG A 35 21.86 41.94 -18.69
N LYS A 36 22.76 42.91 -18.54
CA LYS A 36 24.18 42.64 -18.25
C LYS A 36 24.34 42.02 -16.87
N SER A 37 25.13 40.95 -16.80
CA SER A 37 25.55 40.30 -15.57
C SER A 37 26.66 41.11 -14.88
N ARG A 38 26.99 40.75 -13.63
CA ARG A 38 28.08 41.39 -12.87
C ARG A 38 29.47 41.14 -13.49
N THR A 39 29.66 40.04 -14.20
CA THR A 39 30.92 39.66 -14.86
C THR A 39 31.05 40.23 -16.28
N ASP A 40 29.97 40.77 -16.85
CA ASP A 40 29.99 41.29 -18.21
C ASP A 40 30.76 42.62 -18.29
N PRO A 41 31.59 42.80 -19.33
CA PRO A 41 32.33 44.04 -19.48
C PRO A 41 31.41 45.24 -19.76
N LYS A 42 31.85 46.41 -19.28
CA LYS A 42 31.24 47.69 -19.62
C LYS A 42 31.40 47.93 -21.13
N ALA A 43 30.41 48.59 -21.75
CA ALA A 43 30.52 48.93 -23.17
C ALA A 43 31.59 50.02 -23.34
N LYS A 44 32.43 49.92 -24.39
CA LYS A 44 33.50 50.91 -24.69
C LYS A 44 32.97 52.35 -24.73
N SER A 45 31.80 52.57 -25.35
CA SER A 45 31.13 53.89 -25.41
C SER A 45 30.65 54.43 -24.05
N LYS A 46 30.53 53.58 -23.03
CA LYS A 46 30.15 53.96 -21.66
C LYS A 46 31.34 54.03 -20.71
N GLU A 47 32.51 53.54 -21.11
CA GLU A 47 33.71 53.40 -20.28
C GLU A 47 34.08 54.73 -19.61
N GLY A 48 34.27 55.78 -20.42
CA GLY A 48 34.54 57.16 -19.97
C GLY A 48 33.31 58.07 -19.84
N ARG A 49 32.07 57.55 -19.96
CA ARG A 49 30.86 58.39 -19.87
C ARG A 49 30.58 58.76 -18.41
N LEU A 50 30.80 60.01 -18.05
CA LEU A 50 30.41 60.59 -16.76
C LEU A 50 28.98 61.15 -16.84
N LYS A 51 28.17 60.90 -15.81
CA LYS A 51 26.82 61.49 -15.70
C LYS A 51 26.95 62.87 -15.07
N VAL A 52 26.76 63.91 -15.86
CA VAL A 52 26.70 65.29 -15.38
C VAL A 52 25.29 65.55 -14.83
N PRO A 53 25.14 66.15 -13.62
CA PRO A 53 23.83 66.52 -13.11
C PRO A 53 23.19 67.60 -14.00
N PRO A 54 21.85 67.56 -14.18
CA PRO A 54 21.15 68.64 -14.86
C PRO A 54 21.27 69.95 -14.06
N PRO A 55 21.13 71.12 -14.71
CA PRO A 55 21.04 72.39 -14.00
C PRO A 55 19.77 72.41 -13.13
N VAL A 56 19.83 73.14 -12.02
CA VAL A 56 18.81 73.13 -10.98
C VAL A 56 18.44 74.56 -10.60
N ASP A 57 17.15 74.88 -10.60
CA ASP A 57 16.63 76.16 -10.11
C ASP A 57 16.52 76.12 -8.58
N PRO A 58 17.21 77.02 -7.85
CA PRO A 58 17.19 77.04 -6.39
C PRO A 58 15.79 77.30 -5.80
N VAL A 59 14.94 78.09 -6.46
CA VAL A 59 13.61 78.43 -5.93
C VAL A 59 12.68 77.22 -6.02
N GLU A 60 12.66 76.55 -7.17
CA GLU A 60 11.88 75.33 -7.38
C GLU A 60 12.30 74.22 -6.41
N MET A 61 13.61 74.06 -6.18
CA MET A 61 14.11 73.00 -5.30
C MET A 61 13.65 73.12 -3.86
N VAL A 62 13.55 74.34 -3.32
CA VAL A 62 13.06 74.54 -1.95
C VAL A 62 11.60 74.10 -1.85
N VAL A 63 10.76 74.57 -2.77
CA VAL A 63 9.33 74.20 -2.82
C VAL A 63 9.14 72.71 -3.03
N LEU A 64 9.91 72.10 -3.94
CA LEU A 64 9.84 70.65 -4.20
C LEU A 64 10.22 69.85 -2.96
N LYS A 65 11.27 70.27 -2.25
CA LYS A 65 11.73 69.60 -1.03
C LYS A 65 10.66 69.64 0.05
N GLU A 66 10.05 70.81 0.29
CA GLU A 66 8.98 70.98 1.27
C GLU A 66 7.76 70.09 0.95
N ARG A 67 7.24 70.19 -0.28
CA ARG A 67 6.10 69.37 -0.72
C ARG A 67 6.38 67.89 -0.64
N TYR A 68 7.60 67.47 -0.97
CA TYR A 68 7.99 66.07 -0.89
C TYR A 68 8.08 65.59 0.56
N THR A 69 8.58 66.44 1.48
CA THR A 69 8.59 66.10 2.91
C THR A 69 7.19 65.98 3.49
N GLU A 70 6.27 66.90 3.13
CA GLU A 70 4.87 66.85 3.54
C GLU A 70 4.17 65.60 3.00
N TYR A 71 4.32 65.33 1.70
CA TYR A 71 3.76 64.15 1.06
C TYR A 71 4.25 62.85 1.71
N GLN A 72 5.56 62.73 1.95
CA GLN A 72 6.13 61.55 2.61
C GLN A 72 5.60 61.37 4.04
N LEU A 73 5.40 62.47 4.77
CA LEU A 73 4.84 62.42 6.11
C LEU A 73 3.40 61.87 6.09
N ILE A 74 2.55 62.38 5.19
CA ILE A 74 1.17 61.90 5.02
C ILE A 74 1.16 60.42 4.61
N MET A 75 1.94 60.04 3.60
CA MET A 75 2.00 58.65 3.14
C MET A 75 2.53 57.68 4.21
N ARG A 76 3.46 58.15 5.05
CA ARG A 76 3.97 57.37 6.17
C ARG A 76 2.90 57.18 7.24
N ALA A 77 2.12 58.22 7.55
CA ALA A 77 1.00 58.12 8.48
C ALA A 77 -0.04 57.11 7.97
N LEU A 78 -0.48 57.22 6.71
CA LEU A 78 -1.42 56.27 6.10
C LEU A 78 -0.91 54.83 6.13
N ARG A 79 0.39 54.61 5.87
CA ARG A 79 1.00 53.28 5.95
C ARG A 79 0.95 52.71 7.37
N LEU A 80 1.11 53.53 8.39
CA LEU A 80 1.02 53.08 9.79
C LEU A 80 -0.40 52.66 10.13
N GLU A 81 -1.41 53.44 9.74
CA GLU A 81 -2.83 53.08 9.92
C GLU A 81 -3.15 51.72 9.28
N PHE A 82 -2.79 51.53 8.00
CA PHE A 82 -3.03 50.24 7.32
C PHE A 82 -2.27 49.09 7.98
N LYS A 83 -1.07 49.34 8.51
CA LYS A 83 -0.32 48.32 9.23
C LYS A 83 -1.03 47.94 10.53
N GLU A 84 -1.56 48.91 11.27
CA GLU A 84 -2.34 48.64 12.47
C GLU A 84 -3.62 47.85 12.16
N GLU A 85 -4.36 48.23 11.12
CA GLU A 85 -5.57 47.50 10.71
C GLU A 85 -5.27 46.03 10.39
N VAL A 86 -4.19 45.76 9.63
CA VAL A 86 -3.77 44.39 9.30
C VAL A 86 -3.40 43.62 10.57
N LEU A 87 -2.70 44.25 11.50
CA LEU A 87 -2.33 43.62 12.77
C LEU A 87 -3.55 43.33 13.65
N ARG A 88 -4.53 44.25 13.71
CA ARG A 88 -5.78 44.05 14.44
C ARG A 88 -6.59 42.90 13.88
N LYS A 89 -6.77 42.85 12.55
CA LYS A 89 -7.47 41.73 11.88
C LYS A 89 -6.80 40.40 12.17
N LYS A 90 -5.47 40.33 12.06
CA LYS A 90 -4.71 39.12 12.38
C LYS A 90 -4.92 38.69 13.84
N TYR A 91 -4.88 39.64 14.78
CA TYR A 91 -5.12 39.34 16.19
C TYR A 91 -6.56 38.86 16.46
N GLU A 92 -7.56 39.48 15.81
CA GLU A 92 -8.96 39.05 15.90
C GLU A 92 -9.19 37.66 15.30
N GLU A 93 -8.48 37.30 14.22
CA GLU A 93 -8.51 35.97 13.64
C GLU A 93 -7.86 34.92 14.55
N GLU A 94 -6.72 35.24 15.19
CA GLU A 94 -5.97 34.31 16.04
C GLU A 94 -6.55 34.18 17.45
N THR A 95 -7.00 35.30 18.04
CA THR A 95 -7.34 35.43 19.47
C THR A 95 -8.70 36.10 19.69
N GLY A 96 -9.47 36.39 18.64
CA GLY A 96 -10.79 36.97 18.79
C GLY A 96 -11.77 36.01 19.46
N SER A 97 -12.72 36.57 20.22
CA SER A 97 -13.78 35.79 20.90
C SER A 97 -14.50 34.83 19.96
N GLN A 98 -14.75 35.26 18.71
CA GLN A 98 -15.40 34.43 17.71
C GLN A 98 -14.51 33.27 17.22
N ALA A 99 -13.20 33.46 17.15
CA ALA A 99 -12.27 32.40 16.78
C ALA A 99 -12.21 31.32 17.86
N GLU A 100 -12.18 31.74 19.13
CA GLU A 100 -12.22 30.80 20.26
C GLU A 100 -13.55 30.04 20.33
N GLU A 101 -14.68 30.71 20.13
CA GLU A 101 -16.00 30.07 20.08
C GLU A 101 -16.10 29.04 18.96
N ARG A 102 -15.63 29.37 17.74
CA ARG A 102 -15.58 28.43 16.62
C ARG A 102 -14.69 27.23 16.93
N ALA A 103 -13.50 27.45 17.49
CA ALA A 103 -12.59 26.37 17.86
C ALA A 103 -13.21 25.44 18.92
N ARG A 104 -13.99 25.98 19.88
CA ARG A 104 -14.74 25.18 20.86
C ARG A 104 -15.84 24.37 20.19
N GLN A 105 -16.64 24.98 19.30
CA GLN A 105 -17.69 24.30 18.55
C GLN A 105 -17.11 23.16 17.69
N GLU A 106 -16.05 23.41 16.94
CA GLU A 106 -15.35 22.40 16.13
C GLU A 106 -14.83 21.24 16.99
N ALA A 107 -14.29 21.52 18.17
CA ALA A 107 -13.82 20.50 19.09
C ALA A 107 -14.98 19.66 19.68
N GLU A 108 -16.11 20.28 19.96
CA GLU A 108 -17.33 19.61 20.43
C GLU A 108 -17.94 18.73 19.34
N GLU A 109 -18.06 19.23 18.11
CA GLU A 109 -18.51 18.48 16.95
C GLU A 109 -17.60 17.28 16.69
N HIS A 110 -16.28 17.47 16.73
CA HIS A 110 -15.33 16.40 16.57
C HIS A 110 -15.54 15.31 17.64
N ARG A 111 -15.71 15.69 18.91
CA ARG A 111 -15.99 14.72 19.99
C ARG A 111 -17.29 13.96 19.76
N ALA A 112 -18.34 14.64 19.31
CA ALA A 112 -19.63 14.01 19.01
C ALA A 112 -19.50 13.00 17.87
N LEU A 113 -18.78 13.35 16.79
CA LEU A 113 -18.52 12.46 15.67
C LEU A 113 -17.67 11.25 16.05
N MET A 114 -16.66 11.43 16.91
CA MET A 114 -15.86 10.31 17.42
C MET A 114 -16.73 9.35 18.25
N ALA A 115 -17.56 9.86 19.14
CA ALA A 115 -18.47 9.05 19.94
C ALA A 115 -19.47 8.28 19.07
N TRP A 116 -19.98 8.90 18.00
CA TRP A 116 -20.85 8.23 17.03
C TRP A 116 -20.11 7.13 16.26
N ASN A 117 -18.86 7.37 15.84
CA ASN A 117 -18.05 6.37 15.18
C ASN A 117 -17.81 5.14 16.07
N ASP A 118 -17.51 5.35 17.35
CA ASP A 118 -17.32 4.28 18.32
C ASP A 118 -18.60 3.44 18.49
N GLN A 119 -19.77 4.08 18.55
CA GLN A 119 -21.06 3.39 18.62
C GLN A 119 -21.32 2.53 17.37
N GLU A 120 -21.00 3.04 16.18
CA GLU A 120 -21.16 2.29 14.94
C GLU A 120 -20.16 1.13 14.85
N ASN A 121 -18.91 1.33 15.30
CA ASN A 121 -17.92 0.27 15.40
C ASN A 121 -18.38 -0.86 16.33
N LEU A 122 -18.99 -0.52 17.47
CA LEU A 122 -19.59 -1.51 18.38
C LEU A 122 -20.75 -2.27 17.74
N ARG A 123 -21.59 -1.59 16.95
CA ARG A 123 -22.68 -2.23 16.20
C ARG A 123 -22.14 -3.24 15.19
N LEU A 124 -21.14 -2.85 14.41
CA LEU A 124 -20.50 -3.71 13.41
C LEU A 124 -19.73 -4.88 14.03
N LEU A 125 -19.09 -4.66 15.18
CA LEU A 125 -18.43 -5.74 15.93
C LEU A 125 -19.41 -6.83 16.32
N LYS A 126 -20.59 -6.47 16.85
CA LYS A 126 -21.65 -7.44 17.20
C LYS A 126 -22.09 -8.24 15.97
N ILE A 127 -22.31 -7.58 14.84
CA ILE A 127 -22.69 -8.27 13.58
C ILE A 127 -21.58 -9.24 13.14
N ARG A 128 -20.31 -8.81 13.23
CA ARG A 128 -19.16 -9.65 12.88
C ARG A 128 -19.06 -10.88 13.77
N MET A 129 -19.25 -10.73 15.09
CA MET A 129 -19.24 -11.86 16.03
C MET A 129 -20.33 -12.88 15.69
N MET A 130 -21.56 -12.42 15.41
CA MET A 130 -22.65 -13.32 15.01
C MET A 130 -22.36 -14.04 13.69
N ARG A 131 -21.67 -13.38 12.74
CA ARG A 131 -21.27 -14.01 11.48
C ARG A 131 -20.20 -15.08 11.71
N ILE A 132 -19.17 -14.77 12.50
CA ILE A 132 -18.09 -15.71 12.81
C ILE A 132 -18.64 -16.96 13.51
N GLN A 133 -19.54 -16.81 14.48
CA GLN A 133 -20.16 -17.95 15.14
C GLN A 133 -20.88 -18.88 14.16
N ARG A 134 -21.62 -18.33 13.19
CA ARG A 134 -22.26 -19.13 12.13
C ARG A 134 -21.25 -19.81 11.22
N GLU A 135 -20.19 -19.10 10.82
CA GLU A 135 -19.11 -19.66 10.00
C GLU A 135 -18.38 -20.80 10.74
N GLU A 136 -18.18 -20.67 12.05
CA GLU A 136 -17.59 -21.71 12.92
C GLU A 136 -18.50 -22.94 13.01
N GLU A 137 -19.80 -22.76 13.27
CA GLU A 137 -20.78 -23.85 13.29
C GLU A 137 -20.86 -24.60 11.95
N GLU A 138 -20.87 -23.86 10.83
CA GLU A 138 -20.86 -24.46 9.49
C GLU A 138 -19.55 -25.21 9.20
N ALA A 139 -18.42 -24.66 9.63
CA ALA A 139 -17.12 -25.30 9.47
C ALA A 139 -17.02 -26.59 10.29
N GLU A 140 -17.56 -26.61 11.50
CA GLU A 140 -17.65 -27.82 12.32
C GLU A 140 -18.52 -28.90 11.67
N ARG A 141 -19.69 -28.54 11.14
CA ARG A 141 -20.55 -29.49 10.39
C ARG A 141 -19.82 -30.08 9.20
N LYS A 142 -19.17 -29.24 8.38
CA LYS A 142 -18.39 -29.69 7.22
C LYS A 142 -17.22 -30.59 7.62
N LYS A 143 -16.56 -30.32 8.76
CA LYS A 143 -15.49 -31.19 9.28
C LYS A 143 -16.04 -32.56 9.65
N ILE A 144 -17.17 -32.63 10.35
CA ILE A 144 -17.82 -33.90 10.73
C ILE A 144 -18.22 -34.69 9.48
N GLU A 145 -18.87 -34.05 8.51
CA GLU A 145 -19.24 -34.68 7.24
C GLU A 145 -18.02 -35.21 6.48
N ALA A 146 -16.93 -34.43 6.44
CA ALA A 146 -15.70 -34.84 5.77
C ALA A 146 -15.02 -36.03 6.47
N VAL A 147 -15.05 -36.10 7.81
CA VAL A 147 -14.54 -37.25 8.57
C VAL A 147 -15.37 -38.49 8.27
N LEU A 148 -16.71 -38.38 8.32
CA LEU A 148 -17.61 -39.50 8.05
C LEU A 148 -17.44 -40.03 6.62
N LYS A 149 -17.30 -39.13 5.64
CA LYS A 149 -17.03 -39.53 4.25
C LYS A 149 -15.68 -40.25 4.11
N ARG A 150 -14.62 -39.75 4.74
CA ARG A 150 -13.31 -40.43 4.74
C ARG A 150 -13.37 -41.80 5.39
N GLU A 151 -14.12 -41.95 6.47
CA GLU A 151 -14.31 -43.25 7.13
C GLU A 151 -15.02 -44.24 6.20
N GLN A 152 -16.04 -43.79 5.46
CA GLN A 152 -16.72 -44.61 4.46
C GLN A 152 -15.79 -45.02 3.31
N GLU A 153 -15.09 -44.06 2.71
CA GLU A 153 -14.11 -44.32 1.64
C GLU A 153 -13.00 -45.28 2.12
N HIS A 154 -12.56 -45.13 3.36
CA HIS A 154 -11.56 -46.02 3.96
C HIS A 154 -12.10 -47.44 4.17
N GLN A 155 -13.35 -47.59 4.64
CA GLN A 155 -13.99 -48.90 4.78
C GLN A 155 -14.19 -49.59 3.42
N GLU A 156 -14.58 -48.84 2.39
CA GLU A 156 -14.70 -49.38 1.03
C GLU A 156 -13.35 -49.84 0.49
N PHE A 157 -12.30 -49.03 0.68
CA PHE A 157 -10.94 -49.38 0.30
C PHE A 157 -10.44 -50.65 1.01
N ILE A 158 -10.69 -50.79 2.32
CA ILE A 158 -10.34 -52.02 3.07
C ILE A 158 -11.04 -53.23 2.45
N LYS A 159 -12.35 -53.13 2.17
CA LYS A 159 -13.12 -54.24 1.57
C LYS A 159 -12.66 -54.60 0.17
N GLU A 160 -12.19 -53.64 -0.63
CA GLU A 160 -11.59 -53.91 -1.94
C GLU A 160 -10.26 -54.65 -1.80
N LYS A 161 -9.40 -54.21 -0.88
CA LYS A 161 -8.12 -54.88 -0.59
C LYS A 161 -8.29 -56.27 -0.01
N GLU A 162 -9.28 -56.49 0.84
CA GLU A 162 -9.64 -57.84 1.32
C GLU A 162 -10.04 -58.76 0.15
N ARG A 163 -10.84 -58.26 -0.81
CA ARG A 163 -11.21 -59.01 -2.01
C ARG A 163 -10.00 -59.33 -2.90
N GLU A 164 -9.10 -58.37 -3.10
CA GLU A 164 -7.84 -58.60 -3.83
C GLU A 164 -6.98 -59.67 -3.13
N ILE A 165 -6.86 -59.64 -1.80
CA ILE A 165 -6.10 -60.64 -1.04
C ILE A 165 -6.72 -62.03 -1.19
N LEU A 166 -8.05 -62.14 -1.13
CA LEU A 166 -8.74 -63.42 -1.32
C LEU A 166 -8.53 -63.98 -2.74
N GLN A 167 -8.62 -63.13 -3.77
CA GLN A 167 -8.31 -63.54 -5.15
C GLN A 167 -6.86 -64.02 -5.28
N LEU A 168 -5.90 -63.29 -4.70
CA LEU A 168 -4.50 -63.70 -4.70
C LEU A 168 -4.27 -65.02 -3.95
N GLN A 169 -5.02 -65.30 -2.88
CA GLN A 169 -4.96 -66.59 -2.19
C GLN A 169 -5.49 -67.75 -3.05
N GLU A 170 -6.51 -67.50 -3.86
CA GLU A 170 -7.03 -68.49 -4.83
C GLU A 170 -6.04 -68.71 -5.97
N ASP A 171 -5.51 -67.63 -6.56
CA ASP A 171 -4.53 -67.68 -7.63
C ASP A 171 -3.21 -68.33 -7.18
N ALA A 172 -2.80 -68.09 -5.94
CA ALA A 172 -1.57 -68.67 -5.39
C ALA A 172 -1.61 -70.21 -5.33
N LYS A 173 -2.80 -70.82 -5.22
CA LYS A 173 -2.94 -72.29 -5.29
C LYS A 173 -2.57 -72.83 -6.67
N ASN A 174 -2.69 -72.01 -7.72
CA ASN A 174 -2.35 -72.38 -9.09
C ASN A 174 -0.85 -72.22 -9.40
N PHE A 175 -0.05 -71.64 -8.50
CA PHE A 175 1.38 -71.43 -8.71
C PHE A 175 2.17 -72.74 -8.78
N ILE A 176 3.28 -72.67 -9.51
CA ILE A 176 4.21 -73.78 -9.68
C ILE A 176 5.16 -73.79 -8.47
N THR A 177 5.13 -74.86 -7.70
CA THR A 177 6.03 -75.18 -6.60
C THR A 177 7.04 -76.24 -7.03
N MET A 178 8.08 -76.48 -6.23
CA MET A 178 9.09 -77.51 -6.54
C MET A 178 8.50 -78.92 -6.68
N GLU A 179 7.34 -79.17 -6.07
CA GLU A 179 6.68 -80.47 -6.03
C GLU A 179 5.79 -80.73 -7.26
N ASN A 180 5.18 -79.69 -7.84
CA ASN A 180 4.28 -79.81 -8.99
C ASN A 180 4.94 -79.42 -10.34
N LEU A 181 6.25 -79.18 -10.34
CA LEU A 181 7.01 -78.65 -11.46
C LEU A 181 6.96 -79.56 -12.70
N ASP A 182 7.35 -80.83 -12.54
CA ASP A 182 7.45 -81.77 -13.68
C ASP A 182 6.08 -82.01 -14.34
N GLN A 183 5.02 -82.13 -13.53
CA GLN A 183 3.65 -82.32 -14.01
C GLN A 183 3.15 -81.10 -14.82
N ARG A 184 3.51 -79.88 -14.41
CA ARG A 184 3.13 -78.65 -15.11
C ARG A 184 3.92 -78.47 -16.42
N ILE A 185 5.18 -78.95 -16.48
CA ILE A 185 5.98 -78.94 -17.71
C ILE A 185 5.34 -79.85 -18.77
N GLU A 186 4.97 -81.08 -18.40
CA GLU A 186 4.29 -82.01 -19.33
C GLU A 186 2.95 -81.42 -19.83
N ALA A 187 2.10 -80.92 -18.92
CA ALA A 187 0.82 -80.34 -19.29
C ALA A 187 0.94 -79.11 -20.22
N ALA A 188 2.01 -78.32 -20.08
CA ALA A 188 2.27 -77.17 -20.95
C ALA A 188 2.78 -77.58 -22.33
N LEU A 189 3.51 -78.70 -22.45
CA LEU A 189 3.92 -79.27 -23.73
C LEU A 189 2.73 -79.89 -24.49
N ASP A 190 1.81 -80.53 -23.76
CA ASP A 190 0.63 -81.17 -24.33
C ASP A 190 -0.46 -80.17 -24.77
N SER A 191 -0.56 -79.01 -24.10
CA SER A 191 -1.59 -78.00 -24.36
C SER A 191 -1.00 -76.63 -24.76
N PRO A 192 -0.72 -76.40 -26.06
CA PRO A 192 -0.24 -75.10 -26.52
C PRO A 192 -1.37 -74.05 -26.50
N MET A 193 -1.22 -73.01 -25.67
CA MET A 193 -2.15 -71.89 -25.60
C MET A 193 -1.83 -70.82 -26.66
N ASN A 194 -2.83 -70.42 -27.44
CA ASN A 194 -2.72 -69.36 -28.45
C ASN A 194 -3.45 -68.09 -27.99
N TYR A 195 -2.69 -67.01 -27.79
CA TYR A 195 -3.23 -65.69 -27.40
C TYR A 195 -3.55 -64.78 -28.61
N ASN A 196 -3.36 -65.24 -29.85
CA ASN A 196 -3.63 -64.45 -31.05
C ASN A 196 -5.13 -64.27 -31.26
N PHE A 197 -5.58 -63.01 -31.33
CA PHE A 197 -6.94 -62.64 -31.71
C PHE A 197 -6.93 -61.40 -32.60
N ALA A 198 -7.92 -61.30 -33.49
CA ALA A 198 -8.13 -60.10 -34.31
C ALA A 198 -9.25 -59.23 -33.71
N ILE A 199 -9.25 -57.95 -34.04
CA ILE A 199 -10.29 -57.00 -33.63
C ILE A 199 -10.86 -56.33 -34.88
N ASP A 200 -12.18 -56.34 -35.01
CA ASP A 200 -12.88 -55.68 -36.12
C ASP A 200 -12.94 -54.15 -35.92
N LYS A 201 -13.30 -53.41 -36.98
CA LYS A 201 -13.51 -51.95 -36.90
C LYS A 201 -14.56 -51.52 -35.88
N GLU A 202 -15.44 -52.44 -35.48
CA GLU A 202 -16.47 -52.25 -34.44
C GLU A 202 -16.00 -52.65 -33.02
N GLY A 203 -14.73 -53.03 -32.86
CA GLY A 203 -14.16 -53.42 -31.56
C GLY A 203 -14.51 -54.85 -31.12
N ARG A 204 -15.10 -55.67 -32.00
CA ARG A 204 -15.44 -57.07 -31.71
C ARG A 204 -14.19 -57.95 -31.82
N VAL A 205 -13.97 -58.79 -30.80
CA VAL A 205 -12.83 -59.72 -30.73
C VAL A 205 -13.17 -61.01 -31.47
N VAL A 206 -12.42 -61.31 -32.53
CA VAL A 206 -12.53 -62.55 -33.31
C VAL A 206 -11.33 -63.45 -32.95
N LYS A 207 -11.60 -64.53 -32.22
CA LYS A 207 -10.59 -65.54 -31.87
C LYS A 207 -10.62 -66.67 -32.88
N GLN A 208 -9.45 -67.08 -33.35
CA GLN A 208 -9.32 -68.25 -34.22
C GLN A 208 -9.22 -69.49 -33.33
N THR A 209 -10.34 -70.16 -33.06
CA THR A 209 -10.33 -71.42 -32.31
C THR A 209 -9.76 -72.50 -33.22
N VAL A 210 -8.49 -72.86 -33.02
CA VAL A 210 -7.88 -73.99 -33.73
C VAL A 210 -8.36 -75.26 -33.05
N LEU A 211 -9.34 -75.95 -33.63
CA LEU A 211 -9.76 -77.28 -33.20
C LEU A 211 -8.63 -78.28 -33.51
N LYS A 212 -8.08 -78.90 -32.47
CA LYS A 212 -7.49 -80.23 -32.49
C LYS A 212 -7.93 -80.96 -31.23
#